data_AF-A0A9N9PJ52-F1
#
_entry.id   AF-A0A9N9PJ52-F1
#
_cell.length_a   1.000
_cell.length_b   1.000
_cell.length_c   1.000
_cell.angle_alpha   90.00
_cell.angle_beta   90.00
_cell.angle_gamma   90.00
#
_symmetry.space_group_name_H-M   'P 1'
#
loop_
_entity.id
_entity.type
_entity.pdbx_description
1 polymer ?
#
loop_
_entity_poly.entity_id
_entity_poly.type
_entity_poly.pdbx_seq_one_letter_code
_entity_poly.pdbx_strand_id
1 'polypeptide(L)'
;ENSFLKFKNDIIEILKDNFEINEYFDSKIISNDRDKDIMISKEGIEILITCKYRPVKNIRFSDIERTAAASKLYKVQGVIVTNLGYSEKAKKIAKEYKILLTQKSDIKHKLVFYIKKVIEEKELDILEDIEKEENICLY
;
A
#
# COMPACT_ATOMS: atom_id res chain seq x y z
N GLU A 1 -0.11 -8.96 -25.74
CA GLU A 1 0.42 -8.11 -24.65
C GLU A 1 0.24 -8.80 -23.30
N ASN A 2 1.24 -8.71 -22.42
CA ASN A 2 1.18 -9.29 -21.08
C ASN A 2 0.21 -8.46 -20.21
N SER A 3 -1.06 -8.86 -20.09
CA SER A 3 -2.11 -8.12 -19.38
C SER A 3 -1.74 -7.73 -17.94
N PHE A 4 -0.85 -8.51 -17.30
CA PHE A 4 -0.33 -8.21 -15.97
C PHE A 4 0.59 -6.98 -15.97
N LEU A 5 1.50 -6.91 -16.95
CA LEU A 5 2.39 -5.76 -17.12
C LEU A 5 1.60 -4.51 -17.53
N LYS A 6 0.64 -4.66 -18.45
CA LYS A 6 -0.28 -3.58 -18.83
C LYS A 6 -1.03 -3.04 -17.61
N PHE A 7 -1.55 -3.92 -16.76
CA PHE A 7 -2.21 -3.49 -15.53
C PHE A 7 -1.28 -2.73 -14.57
N LYS A 8 -0.04 -3.19 -14.37
CA LYS A 8 0.97 -2.43 -13.58
C LYS A 8 1.22 -1.05 -14.19
N ASN A 9 1.43 -0.97 -15.50
CA ASN A 9 1.70 0.30 -16.19
C ASN A 9 0.51 1.25 -16.09
N ASP A 10 -0.72 0.75 -16.20
CA ASP A 10 -1.91 1.57 -15.99
C ASP A 10 -1.98 2.15 -14.56
N ILE A 11 -1.56 1.38 -13.55
CA ILE A 11 -1.50 1.87 -12.17
C ILE A 11 -0.44 2.95 -12.02
N ILE A 12 0.74 2.77 -12.62
CA ILE A 12 1.80 3.79 -12.65
C ILE A 12 1.28 5.08 -13.29
N GLU A 13 0.64 4.98 -14.44
CA GLU A 13 0.07 6.12 -15.15
C GLU A 13 -0.99 6.88 -14.32
N ILE A 14 -1.78 6.17 -13.51
CA ILE A 14 -2.76 6.81 -12.60
C ILE A 14 -2.08 7.58 -11.46
N LEU A 15 -0.89 7.14 -11.03
CA LEU A 15 -0.22 7.62 -9.82
C LEU A 15 0.91 8.62 -10.10
N LYS A 16 1.50 8.62 -11.30
CA LYS A 16 2.73 9.38 -11.62
C LYS A 16 2.67 10.88 -11.33
N ASP A 17 1.49 11.50 -11.40
CA ASP A 17 1.34 12.95 -11.18
C ASP A 17 1.33 13.32 -9.68
N ASN A 18 1.21 12.34 -8.79
CA ASN A 18 1.01 12.58 -7.36
C ASN A 18 2.01 11.87 -6.45
N PHE A 19 2.77 10.93 -6.99
CA PHE A 19 3.65 10.05 -6.23
C PHE A 19 4.96 9.88 -6.97
N GLU A 20 6.05 9.82 -6.21
CA GLU A 20 7.30 9.26 -6.71
C GLU A 20 7.15 7.74 -6.80
N ILE A 21 7.62 7.14 -7.89
CA ILE A 21 7.42 5.71 -8.18
C ILE A 21 8.77 5.04 -8.41
N ASN A 22 9.03 3.98 -7.64
CA ASN A 22 10.15 3.07 -7.86
C ASN A 22 9.61 1.73 -8.38
N GLU A 23 9.77 1.51 -9.69
CA GLU A 23 9.27 0.33 -10.39
C GLU A 23 10.21 -0.89 -10.34
N TYR A 24 11.46 -0.69 -9.92
CA TYR A 24 12.56 -1.67 -9.96
C TYR A 24 12.96 -2.17 -8.57
N PHE A 25 12.07 -1.98 -7.59
CA PHE A 25 12.29 -2.35 -6.21
C PHE A 25 12.70 -3.82 -6.07
N ASP A 26 13.79 -4.06 -5.33
CA ASP A 26 14.66 -5.25 -5.39
C ASP A 26 13.88 -6.57 -5.48
N SER A 27 13.65 -7.01 -6.72
CA SER A 27 12.80 -8.15 -7.04
C SER A 27 13.42 -9.49 -6.62
N LYS A 28 14.66 -9.48 -6.11
CA LYS A 28 15.36 -10.69 -5.68
C LYS A 28 14.69 -11.41 -4.51
N ILE A 29 13.93 -10.71 -3.68
CA ILE A 29 13.28 -11.29 -2.50
C ILE A 29 11.84 -11.75 -2.80
N ILE A 30 11.23 -11.26 -3.88
CA ILE A 30 9.84 -11.56 -4.25
C ILE A 30 9.83 -12.60 -5.36
N SER A 31 9.87 -13.88 -4.98
CA SER A 31 9.95 -15.02 -5.91
C SER A 31 8.60 -15.35 -6.61
N ASN A 32 8.03 -14.41 -7.35
CA ASN A 32 6.95 -14.76 -8.28
C ASN A 32 6.80 -13.78 -9.44
N ASP A 33 7.04 -14.25 -10.66
CA ASP A 33 6.96 -13.48 -11.92
C ASP A 33 5.57 -12.90 -12.23
N ARG A 34 4.55 -13.27 -11.44
CA ARG A 34 3.15 -12.81 -11.55
C ARG A 34 2.80 -11.65 -10.64
N ASP A 35 3.62 -11.39 -9.62
CA ASP A 35 3.47 -10.22 -8.77
C ASP A 35 4.22 -9.05 -9.42
N LYS A 36 3.50 -7.97 -9.69
CA LYS A 36 4.05 -6.77 -10.33
C LYS A 36 3.97 -5.64 -9.30
N ASP A 37 4.92 -5.67 -8.38
CA ASP A 37 5.00 -4.70 -7.30
C ASP A 37 5.62 -3.39 -7.78
N ILE A 38 5.22 -2.30 -7.13
CA ILE A 38 5.85 -0.99 -7.21
C ILE A 38 5.95 -0.43 -5.79
N MET A 39 7.01 0.33 -5.51
CA MET A 39 7.06 1.19 -4.33
C MET A 39 6.66 2.59 -4.75
N ILE A 40 5.84 3.25 -3.92
CA ILE A 40 5.56 4.67 -4.09
C ILE A 40 5.96 5.44 -2.85
N SER A 41 6.32 6.71 -3.04
CA SER A 41 6.59 7.65 -1.96
C SER A 41 5.85 8.96 -2.17
N LYS A 42 5.40 9.55 -1.07
CA LYS A 42 4.91 10.93 -0.99
C LYS A 42 5.04 11.42 0.44
N GLU A 43 5.54 12.64 0.62
CA GLU A 43 5.62 13.31 1.95
C GLU A 43 6.32 12.43 3.00
N GLY A 44 7.39 11.73 2.60
CA GLY A 44 8.17 10.85 3.48
C GLY A 44 7.46 9.55 3.89
N ILE A 45 6.32 9.22 3.27
CA ILE A 45 5.59 7.97 3.50
C ILE A 45 5.80 7.04 2.31
N GLU A 46 6.36 5.86 2.57
CA GLU A 46 6.55 4.80 1.58
C GLU A 46 5.45 3.74 1.66
N ILE A 47 4.97 3.30 0.50
CA ILE A 47 3.88 2.33 0.38
C ILE A 47 4.23 1.30 -0.70
N LEU A 48 4.17 0.02 -0.33
CA LEU A 48 4.28 -1.08 -1.26
C LEU A 48 2.92 -1.35 -1.92
N ILE A 49 2.85 -1.25 -3.24
CA ILE A 49 1.66 -1.57 -4.02
C ILE A 49 1.89 -2.86 -4.82
N THR A 50 1.12 -3.89 -4.49
CA THR A 50 1.07 -5.14 -5.23
C THR A 50 -0.01 -5.09 -6.30
N CYS A 51 0.40 -5.00 -7.57
CA CYS A 51 -0.53 -4.97 -8.70
C CYS A 51 -0.95 -6.39 -9.10
N LYS A 52 -2.22 -6.70 -8.87
CA LYS A 52 -2.79 -8.02 -9.15
C LYS A 52 -3.92 -7.97 -10.17
N TYR A 53 -3.55 -8.20 -11.42
CA TYR A 53 -4.53 -8.47 -12.46
C TYR A 53 -5.10 -9.89 -12.32
N ARG A 54 -6.42 -10.00 -12.41
CA ARG A 54 -7.15 -11.26 -12.45
C ARG A 54 -8.14 -11.25 -13.62
N PRO A 55 -8.11 -12.26 -14.52
CA PRO A 55 -9.03 -12.30 -15.65
C PRO A 55 -10.46 -12.70 -15.24
N VAL A 56 -10.60 -13.50 -14.17
CA VAL A 56 -11.90 -14.10 -13.80
C VAL A 56 -12.12 -14.17 -12.29
N LYS A 57 -11.11 -14.60 -11.53
CA LYS A 57 -11.27 -14.93 -10.10
C LYS A 57 -10.85 -13.77 -9.21
N ASN A 58 -11.60 -13.54 -8.14
CA ASN A 58 -11.23 -12.58 -7.10
C ASN A 58 -9.89 -12.91 -6.43
N ILE A 59 -9.29 -11.88 -5.83
CA ILE A 59 -8.08 -11.99 -5.02
C ILE A 59 -8.31 -12.92 -3.84
N ARG A 60 -7.34 -13.80 -3.60
CA ARG A 60 -7.38 -14.83 -2.54
C ARG A 60 -6.58 -14.38 -1.33
N PHE A 61 -6.85 -15.00 -0.19
CA PHE A 61 -6.15 -14.70 1.06
C PHE A 61 -4.62 -14.88 0.95
N SER A 62 -4.15 -15.86 0.15
CA SER A 62 -2.72 -16.07 -0.05
C SER A 62 -2.03 -14.96 -0.83
N ASP A 63 -2.76 -14.16 -1.61
CA ASP A 63 -2.21 -12.94 -2.22
C ASP A 63 -1.99 -11.86 -1.15
N ILE A 64 -2.88 -11.79 -0.16
CA ILE A 64 -2.78 -10.85 0.97
C ILE A 64 -1.60 -11.21 1.86
N GLU A 65 -1.43 -12.50 2.21
CA GLU A 65 -0.32 -12.99 3.04
C GLU A 65 1.03 -12.66 2.41
N ARG A 66 1.17 -12.82 1.09
CA ARG A 66 2.40 -12.45 0.37
C ARG A 66 2.65 -10.95 0.39
N THR A 67 1.60 -10.15 0.17
CA THR A 67 1.70 -8.67 0.24
C THR A 67 2.13 -8.23 1.64
N ALA A 68 1.56 -8.83 2.69
CA ALA A 68 1.91 -8.54 4.07
C ALA A 68 3.34 -8.95 4.44
N ALA A 69 3.79 -10.12 3.96
CA ALA A 69 5.16 -10.56 4.17
C ALA A 69 6.16 -9.59 3.51
N ALA A 70 5.89 -9.17 2.28
CA ALA A 70 6.71 -8.21 1.57
C ALA A 70 6.70 -6.83 2.24
N SER A 71 5.53 -6.28 2.57
CA SER A 71 5.44 -4.96 3.20
C SER A 71 6.13 -4.94 4.58
N LYS A 72 6.03 -6.03 5.34
CA LYS A 72 6.73 -6.19 6.62
C LYS A 72 8.25 -6.23 6.46
N LEU A 73 8.76 -6.92 5.44
CA LEU A 73 10.19 -6.99 5.16
C LEU A 73 10.79 -5.60 4.94
N TYR A 74 10.06 -4.76 4.20
CA TYR A 74 10.48 -3.40 3.89
C TYR A 74 10.02 -2.35 4.90
N LYS A 75 9.29 -2.76 5.94
CA LYS A 75 8.74 -1.88 6.99
C LYS A 75 7.87 -0.74 6.43
N VAL A 76 7.07 -1.03 5.40
CA VAL A 76 6.17 -0.08 4.76
C VAL A 76 4.71 -0.52 4.85
N GLN A 77 3.78 0.38 4.55
CA GLN A 77 2.37 0.02 4.39
C GLN A 77 2.18 -0.84 3.14
N GLY A 78 1.48 -1.98 3.29
CA GLY A 78 1.11 -2.85 2.18
C GLY A 78 -0.24 -2.47 1.58
N VAL A 79 -0.32 -2.41 0.26
CA VAL A 79 -1.54 -2.20 -0.52
C VAL A 79 -1.60 -3.27 -1.61
N ILE A 80 -2.77 -3.86 -1.82
CA ILE A 80 -3.02 -4.71 -2.99
C ILE A 80 -4.06 -4.05 -3.88
N VAL A 81 -3.73 -3.89 -5.16
CA VAL A 81 -4.64 -3.33 -6.17
C VAL A 81 -5.07 -4.39 -7.17
N THR A 82 -6.35 -4.41 -7.52
CA THR A 82 -6.93 -5.37 -8.46
C THR A 82 -7.90 -4.71 -9.44
N ASN A 83 -8.12 -5.37 -10.58
CA ASN A 83 -9.15 -5.01 -11.55
C ASN A 83 -10.52 -5.62 -11.24
N LEU A 84 -10.60 -6.60 -10.33
CA LEU A 84 -11.85 -7.24 -9.90
C LEU A 84 -12.12 -6.94 -8.43
N GLY A 85 -12.46 -7.95 -7.62
CA GLY A 85 -12.66 -7.81 -6.18
C GLY A 85 -11.82 -8.78 -5.35
N TYR A 86 -12.21 -8.89 -4.09
CA TYR A 86 -11.57 -9.71 -3.08
C TYR A 86 -12.55 -10.78 -2.60
N SER A 87 -12.05 -11.98 -2.37
CA SER A 87 -12.83 -12.99 -1.65
C SER A 87 -13.09 -12.56 -0.19
N GLU A 88 -14.17 -13.04 0.42
CA GLU A 88 -14.47 -12.73 1.83
C GLU A 88 -13.33 -13.12 2.78
N LYS A 89 -12.69 -14.26 2.53
CA LYS A 89 -11.51 -14.68 3.28
C LYS A 89 -10.34 -13.71 3.10
N ALA A 90 -10.13 -13.17 1.90
CA ALA A 90 -9.09 -12.16 1.66
C ALA A 90 -9.38 -10.85 2.44
N LYS A 91 -10.63 -10.39 2.47
CA LYS A 91 -11.01 -9.20 3.26
C LYS A 91 -10.75 -9.38 4.75
N LYS A 92 -11.10 -10.55 5.31
CA LYS A 92 -10.83 -10.88 6.72
C LYS A 92 -9.34 -10.84 7.04
N ILE A 93 -8.54 -11.50 6.21
CA ILE A 93 -7.08 -11.58 6.40
C ILE A 93 -6.41 -10.21 6.17
N ALA A 94 -6.91 -9.40 5.24
CA ALA A 94 -6.41 -8.05 5.02
C ALA A 94 -6.61 -7.15 6.23
N LYS A 95 -7.75 -7.28 6.92
CA LYS A 95 -7.99 -6.57 8.19
C LYS A 95 -6.99 -6.99 9.27
N GLU A 96 -6.73 -8.30 9.39
CA GLU A 96 -5.80 -8.85 10.37
C GLU A 96 -4.36 -8.35 10.14
N TYR A 97 -3.90 -8.37 8.89
CA TYR A 97 -2.56 -7.89 8.52
C TYR A 97 -2.48 -6.39 8.21
N LYS A 98 -3.57 -5.64 8.42
CA LYS A 98 -3.67 -4.20 8.09
C LYS A 98 -3.25 -3.87 6.65
N ILE A 99 -3.59 -4.74 5.69
CA ILE A 99 -3.34 -4.51 4.27
C ILE A 99 -4.48 -3.73 3.65
N LEU A 100 -4.15 -2.64 2.96
CA LEU A 100 -5.12 -1.82 2.26
C LEU A 100 -5.58 -2.51 0.98
N LEU A 101 -6.91 -2.56 0.80
CA LEU A 101 -7.56 -3.15 -0.37
C LEU A 101 -8.11 -2.05 -1.26
N THR A 102 -7.71 -2.05 -2.54
CA THR A 102 -8.22 -1.10 -3.52
C THR A 102 -8.45 -1.69 -4.90
N GLN A 103 -9.47 -1.17 -5.59
CA GLN A 103 -9.61 -1.39 -7.02
C GLN A 103 -8.81 -0.33 -7.78
N LYS A 104 -8.52 -0.61 -9.06
CA LYS A 104 -7.85 0.33 -9.98
C LYS A 104 -8.57 1.69 -10.03
N SER A 105 -9.91 1.71 -9.99
CA SER A 105 -10.70 2.95 -10.04
C SER A 105 -10.47 3.88 -8.84
N ASP A 106 -10.14 3.32 -7.68
CA ASP A 106 -10.17 4.06 -6.41
C ASP A 106 -8.77 4.29 -5.82
N ILE A 107 -7.73 3.70 -6.42
CA ILE A 107 -6.38 3.64 -5.83
C ILE A 107 -5.84 5.03 -5.49
N LYS A 108 -5.93 5.98 -6.42
CA LYS A 108 -5.43 7.34 -6.23
C LYS A 108 -6.09 8.01 -5.01
N HIS A 109 -7.42 7.97 -4.95
CA HIS A 109 -8.17 8.55 -3.85
C HIS A 109 -7.82 7.89 -2.50
N LYS A 110 -7.77 6.55 -2.46
CA LYS A 110 -7.46 5.82 -1.21
C LYS A 110 -6.04 6.08 -0.70
N LEU A 111 -5.06 6.16 -1.58
CA LEU A 111 -3.68 6.45 -1.19
C LEU A 111 -3.52 7.87 -0.68
N VAL A 112 -4.11 8.85 -1.37
CA VAL A 112 -4.11 10.26 -0.91
C VAL A 112 -4.79 10.38 0.46
N PHE A 113 -5.94 9.74 0.63
CA PHE A 113 -6.65 9.73 1.92
C PHE A 113 -5.81 9.09 3.03
N TYR A 114 -5.19 7.94 2.75
CA TYR A 114 -4.33 7.25 3.72
C TYR A 114 -3.14 8.11 4.15
N ILE A 115 -2.41 8.69 3.20
CA ILE A 115 -1.25 9.54 3.50
C ILE A 115 -1.65 10.74 4.35
N LYS A 116 -2.74 11.42 3.98
CA LYS A 116 -3.28 12.52 4.78
C LYS A 116 -3.56 12.09 6.22
N LYS A 117 -4.17 10.92 6.42
CA LYS A 117 -4.45 10.38 7.75
C LYS A 117 -3.17 10.09 8.55
N VAL A 118 -2.17 9.49 7.92
CA VAL A 118 -0.88 9.21 8.57
C VAL A 118 -0.16 10.49 8.97
N ILE A 119 -0.23 11.54 8.16
CA ILE A 119 0.36 12.84 8.49
C ILE A 119 -0.38 13.49 9.66
N GLU A 120 -1.72 13.54 9.59
CA GLU A 120 -2.55 14.07 10.69
C GLU A 120 -2.26 13.36 12.02
N GLU A 121 -2.14 12.03 12.00
CA GLU A 121 -1.80 11.24 13.20
C GLU A 121 -0.41 11.57 13.75
N LYS A 122 0.59 11.75 12.87
CA LYS A 122 1.95 12.16 13.29
C LYS A 122 1.97 13.57 13.88
N GLU A 123 1.22 14.51 13.30
CA GLU A 123 1.14 15.88 13.82
C GLU A 123 0.51 15.91 15.22
N LEU A 124 -0.53 15.12 15.46
CA LEU A 124 -1.16 14.99 16.77
C LEU A 124 -0.22 14.38 17.82
N ASP A 125 0.54 13.34 17.45
CA ASP A 125 1.52 12.67 18.33
C ASP A 125 2.60 13.67 18.80
N ILE A 126 3.11 14.51 17.89
CA ILE A 126 4.07 15.57 18.21
C ILE A 126 3.48 16.59 19.20
N LEU A 127 2.22 17.00 19.00
CA LEU A 127 1.56 17.95 19.89
C LEU A 127 1.34 17.37 21.31
N GLU A 128 0.92 16.11 21.41
CA GLU A 128 0.76 15.44 22.71
C GLU A 128 2.08 15.36 23.49
N ASP A 129 3.19 15.12 22.79
CA ASP A 129 4.50 15.05 23.43
C ASP A 129 5.00 16.43 23.90
N ILE A 130 4.76 17.49 23.13
CA ILE A 130 5.05 18.88 23.56
C ILE A 130 4.25 19.22 24.82
N GLU A 131 2.95 18.93 24.87
CA GLU A 131 2.12 19.20 26.05
C GLU A 131 2.59 18.42 27.29
N LYS A 132 3.05 17.17 27.13
CA LYS A 132 3.63 16.39 28.23
C LYS A 132 4.91 17.02 28.76
N GLU A 133 5.81 17.47 27.87
CA GLU A 133 7.06 18.13 28.27
C GLU A 133 6.80 19.45 29.00
N GLU A 134 5.89 20.28 28.50
CA GLU A 134 5.52 21.55 29.15
C GLU A 134 4.92 21.32 30.55
N ASN A 135 4.07 20.31 30.71
CA ASN A 135 3.50 19.95 32.01
C ASN A 135 4.54 19.39 32.99
N ILE A 136 5.62 18.75 32.52
CA ILE A 136 6.73 18.31 33.37
C ILE A 136 7.57 19.49 33.84
N CYS A 137 7.80 20.51 33.00
CA CYS A 137 8.60 21.68 33.35
C CYS A 137 7.93 22.67 34.32
N LEU A 138 6.65 22.49 34.65
CA LEU A 138 5.89 23.33 35.58
C LEU A 138 5.83 22.76 37.01
N TYR A 139 6.46 21.61 37.26
CA TYR A 139 6.62 20.98 38.58
C TYR A 139 8.10 20.91 39.00
#